data_AF-A0A1H0Y107-F1
#
_entry.id   AF-A0A1H0Y107-F1
#
_cell.length_a   1.000
_cell.length_b   1.000
_cell.length_c   1.000
_cell.angle_alpha   90.00
_cell.angle_beta   90.00
_cell.angle_gamma   90.00
#
_symmetry.space_group_name_H-M   'P 1'
#
loop_
_entity.id
_entity.type
_entity.pdbx_description
1 polymer ?
#
loop_
_entity_poly.entity_id
_entity_poly.type
_entity_poly.pdbx_seq_one_letter_code
_entity_poly.pdbx_strand_id
1 'polypeptide(L)'
;MRGFLLGCCLSVKTVGKFIKRWLIVLRDYRQIAYSCAMRTVFFEITSFTATVGNYLTDDEYRALQSHMQLNPHAGDVMPHTGGFRKLRWADERRGKGKRGGLRVIYYWLMNDGQFWMFAIYDKDELENLTADQEKALKKAIETELKVRGTP
;
A
#
# COMPACT_ATOMS: atom_id res chain seq x y z
N MET A 1 24.50 27.00 62.95
CA MET A 1 25.00 27.39 61.62
C MET A 1 24.18 26.62 60.59
N ARG A 2 23.34 27.33 59.84
CA ARG A 2 22.26 26.75 59.01
C ARG A 2 22.77 26.41 57.62
N GLY A 3 22.27 25.30 57.09
CA GLY A 3 22.71 24.64 55.86
C GLY A 3 22.50 25.48 54.60
N PHE A 4 23.47 25.31 53.70
CA PHE A 4 23.53 25.91 52.38
C PHE A 4 22.68 25.07 51.42
N LEU A 5 21.46 25.53 51.13
CA LEU A 5 20.63 25.00 50.06
C LEU A 5 21.13 25.54 48.72
N LEU A 6 21.55 24.62 47.85
CA LEU A 6 21.75 24.87 46.42
C LEU A 6 20.43 25.36 45.81
N GLY A 7 20.45 26.57 45.26
CA GLY A 7 19.38 27.12 44.43
C GLY A 7 19.97 27.66 43.13
N CYS A 8 20.49 26.76 42.29
CA CYS A 8 20.99 27.11 40.96
C CYS A 8 19.80 27.42 40.06
N CYS A 9 19.46 28.70 39.95
CA CYS A 9 18.45 29.23 39.05
C CYS A 9 19.04 29.30 37.63
N LEU A 10 19.04 28.17 36.90
CA LEU A 10 19.43 28.12 35.49
C LEU A 10 18.18 28.09 34.58
N SER A 11 17.85 29.27 34.06
CA SER A 11 17.34 29.56 32.71
C SER A 11 16.46 28.52 31.99
N VAL A 12 15.17 28.82 31.89
CA VAL A 12 14.14 28.15 31.07
C VAL A 12 14.39 28.24 29.54
N LYS A 13 15.46 28.91 29.09
CA LYS A 13 15.77 29.08 27.65
C LYS A 13 16.62 27.96 27.04
N THR A 14 17.02 26.95 27.82
CA THR A 14 18.01 25.93 27.39
C THR A 14 17.42 24.55 27.08
N VAL A 15 16.09 24.35 27.14
CA VAL A 15 15.46 23.06 26.80
C VAL A 15 14.92 23.05 25.37
N GLY A 16 14.46 24.20 24.85
CA GLY A 16 13.85 24.29 23.51
C GLY A 16 14.82 24.16 22.33
N LYS A 17 16.12 24.41 22.54
CA LYS A 17 17.14 24.34 21.47
C LYS A 17 17.68 22.91 21.25
N PHE A 18 17.52 22.02 22.23
CA PHE A 18 17.92 20.61 22.13
C PHE A 18 16.92 19.77 21.34
N ILE A 19 15.61 20.04 21.48
CA ILE A 19 14.56 19.27 20.79
C ILE A 19 14.51 19.60 19.29
N LYS A 20 14.75 20.85 18.89
CA LYS A 20 14.81 21.24 17.47
C LYS A 20 16.05 20.74 16.73
N ARG A 21 17.12 20.33 17.44
CA ARG A 21 18.31 19.71 16.85
C ARG A 21 18.15 18.20 16.67
N TRP A 22 17.34 17.55 17.50
CA TRP A 22 17.01 16.11 17.38
C TRP A 22 16.01 15.80 16.26
N LEU A 23 15.04 16.68 15.99
CA LEU A 23 14.06 16.47 14.90
C LEU A 23 14.63 16.62 13.48
N ILE A 24 15.84 17.16 13.34
CA ILE A 24 16.52 17.29 12.03
C ILE A 24 17.24 16.00 11.65
N VAL A 25 17.52 15.10 12.61
CA VAL A 25 18.23 13.83 12.35
C VAL A 25 17.28 12.70 11.94
N LEU A 26 15.97 12.85 12.10
CA LEU A 26 14.98 11.86 11.66
C LEU A 26 14.33 12.19 10.31
N ARG A 27 14.68 13.35 9.71
CA ARG A 27 14.10 13.81 8.44
C ARG A 27 14.80 13.29 7.19
N ASP A 28 15.93 12.61 7.38
CA ASP A 28 16.69 11.91 6.33
C ASP A 28 16.71 10.40 6.55
N TYR A 29 15.59 9.81 7.00
CA TYR A 29 15.28 8.42 6.64
C TYR A 29 14.91 8.39 5.16
N ARG A 30 15.90 8.70 4.32
CA ARG A 30 15.93 8.30 2.92
C ARG A 30 15.84 6.78 2.98
N GLN A 31 14.68 6.25 2.64
CA GLN A 31 14.48 4.84 2.43
C GLN A 31 15.49 4.44 1.35
N ILE A 32 16.68 4.01 1.78
CA ILE A 32 17.65 3.36 0.92
C ILE A 32 16.86 2.16 0.42
N ALA A 33 16.42 2.24 -0.83
CA ALA A 33 15.76 1.14 -1.49
C ALA A 33 16.77 -0.01 -1.45
N TYR A 34 16.65 -0.87 -0.44
CA TYR A 34 17.13 -2.21 -0.54
C TYR A 34 16.33 -2.79 -1.69
N SER A 35 16.91 -2.77 -2.89
CA SER A 35 16.59 -3.70 -3.95
C SER A 35 17.03 -5.09 -3.50
N CYS A 36 16.55 -5.53 -2.33
CA CYS A 36 16.43 -6.92 -2.03
C CYS A 36 15.21 -7.31 -2.84
N ALA A 37 15.41 -8.10 -3.89
CA ALA A 37 14.32 -8.72 -4.62
C ALA A 37 13.52 -9.53 -3.61
N MET A 38 12.52 -8.90 -2.98
CA MET A 38 11.54 -9.60 -2.19
C MET A 38 10.96 -10.64 -3.12
N ARG A 39 10.96 -11.90 -2.71
CA ARG A 39 10.29 -12.96 -3.45
C ARG A 39 8.79 -12.66 -3.41
N THR A 40 8.30 -11.85 -4.35
CA THR A 40 6.90 -11.48 -4.41
C THR A 40 6.13 -12.53 -5.18
N VAL A 41 5.05 -13.02 -4.59
CA VAL A 41 4.17 -14.00 -5.24
C VAL A 41 2.84 -13.32 -5.56
N PHE A 42 2.41 -13.45 -6.82
CA PHE A 42 1.10 -12.98 -7.28
C PHE A 42 0.13 -14.15 -7.24
N PHE A 43 -0.91 -14.03 -6.44
CA PHE A 43 -2.04 -14.95 -6.40
C PHE A 43 -3.20 -14.33 -7.15
N GLU A 44 -3.70 -15.01 -8.16
CA GLU A 44 -4.84 -14.56 -8.94
C GLU A 44 -6.06 -15.40 -8.59
N ILE A 45 -7.22 -14.74 -8.45
CA ILE A 45 -8.49 -15.47 -8.40
C ILE A 45 -8.94 -15.83 -9.81
N THR A 46 -9.76 -16.88 -9.93
CA THR A 46 -10.24 -17.40 -11.22
C THR A 46 -10.87 -16.32 -12.11
N SER A 47 -11.65 -15.41 -11.53
CA SER A 47 -12.27 -14.31 -12.28
C SER A 47 -11.25 -13.28 -12.79
N PHE A 48 -10.16 -13.06 -12.06
CA PHE A 48 -9.09 -12.16 -12.48
C PHE A 48 -8.33 -12.75 -13.68
N THR A 49 -7.89 -14.00 -13.57
CA THR A 49 -7.15 -14.69 -14.65
C THR A 49 -8.00 -14.80 -15.93
N ALA A 50 -9.31 -15.00 -15.80
CA ALA A 50 -10.22 -15.05 -16.95
C ALA A 50 -10.40 -13.70 -17.66
N THR A 51 -10.19 -12.58 -16.98
CA THR A 51 -10.49 -11.23 -17.50
C THR A 51 -9.23 -10.43 -17.86
N VAL A 52 -8.09 -10.69 -17.22
CA VAL A 52 -6.85 -9.92 -17.40
C VAL A 52 -6.40 -9.83 -18.86
N GLY A 53 -6.53 -10.91 -19.63
CA GLY A 53 -6.14 -10.96 -21.05
C GLY A 53 -6.99 -10.06 -21.96
N ASN A 54 -8.19 -9.67 -21.52
CA ASN A 54 -9.04 -8.73 -22.27
C ASN A 54 -8.50 -7.29 -22.16
N TYR A 55 -7.83 -6.97 -21.05
CA TYR A 55 -7.34 -5.62 -20.76
C TYR A 55 -5.86 -5.45 -21.12
N LEU A 56 -5.01 -6.40 -20.68
CA LEU A 56 -3.56 -6.32 -20.74
C LEU A 56 -2.98 -7.47 -21.58
N THR A 57 -2.01 -7.15 -22.43
CA THR A 57 -1.12 -8.19 -22.99
C THR A 57 -0.13 -8.67 -21.94
N ASP A 58 0.52 -9.82 -22.16
CA ASP A 58 1.49 -10.40 -21.23
C ASP A 58 2.61 -9.42 -20.85
N ASP A 59 3.09 -8.62 -21.81
CA ASP A 59 4.14 -7.62 -21.56
C ASP A 59 3.63 -6.45 -20.71
N GLU A 60 2.38 -6.02 -20.91
CA GLU A 60 1.77 -4.99 -20.07
C GLU A 60 1.47 -5.52 -18.67
N TYR A 61 1.04 -6.77 -18.56
CA TYR A 61 0.80 -7.40 -17.28
C TYR A 61 2.11 -7.54 -16.50
N ARG A 62 3.21 -7.89 -17.17
CA ARG A 62 4.55 -7.89 -16.57
C ARG A 62 4.98 -6.49 -16.12
N ALA A 63 4.68 -5.45 -16.90
CA ALA A 63 4.94 -4.06 -16.52
C ALA A 63 4.15 -3.64 -15.28
N LEU A 64 2.87 -4.01 -15.21
CA LEU A 64 2.01 -3.80 -14.04
C LEU A 64 2.59 -4.51 -12.80
N GLN A 65 2.92 -5.79 -12.91
CA GLN A 65 3.51 -6.56 -11.81
C GLN A 65 4.81 -5.93 -11.32
N SER A 66 5.69 -5.51 -12.24
CA SER A 66 6.95 -4.84 -11.90
C SER A 66 6.70 -3.51 -11.17
N HIS A 67 5.71 -2.74 -11.61
CA HIS A 67 5.31 -1.51 -10.92
C HIS A 67 4.78 -1.78 -9.51
N MET A 68 3.94 -2.81 -9.34
CA MET A 68 3.40 -3.20 -8.04
C MET A 68 4.50 -3.69 -7.09
N GLN A 69 5.50 -4.43 -7.58
CA GLN A 69 6.65 -4.86 -6.78
C GLN A 69 7.48 -3.68 -6.26
N LEU A 70 7.72 -2.69 -7.12
CA LEU A 70 8.46 -1.48 -6.75
C LEU A 70 7.66 -0.57 -5.82
N ASN A 71 6.33 -0.52 -5.99
CA ASN A 71 5.45 0.34 -5.21
C ASN A 71 4.24 -0.44 -4.68
N PRO A 72 4.41 -1.29 -3.63
CA PRO A 72 3.31 -2.10 -3.09
C PRO A 72 2.13 -1.28 -2.55
N HIS A 73 2.39 -0.03 -2.16
CA HIS A 73 1.41 0.90 -1.60
C HIS A 73 0.81 1.88 -2.63
N ALA A 74 1.09 1.71 -3.93
CA ALA A 74 0.62 2.63 -4.97
C ALA A 74 -0.92 2.70 -5.08
N GLY A 75 -1.64 1.67 -4.64
CA GLY A 75 -3.10 1.67 -4.61
C GLY A 75 -3.69 2.39 -3.39
N ASP A 76 -4.76 3.15 -3.65
CA ASP A 76 -5.58 3.80 -2.63
C ASP A 76 -6.25 2.72 -1.76
N VAL A 77 -6.13 2.83 -0.43
CA VAL A 77 -6.82 1.89 0.48
C VAL A 77 -8.32 2.12 0.37
N MET A 78 -9.06 1.06 0.07
CA MET A 78 -10.51 1.09 0.05
C MET A 78 -11.06 1.05 1.49
N PRO A 79 -11.84 2.04 1.93
CA PRO A 79 -12.43 2.03 3.26
C PRO A 79 -13.35 0.81 3.41
N HIS A 80 -13.58 0.35 4.65
CA HIS A 80 -14.53 -0.73 4.98
C HIS A 80 -14.25 -2.13 4.40
N THR A 81 -13.27 -2.29 3.52
CA THR A 81 -12.90 -3.58 2.90
C THR A 81 -11.88 -4.41 3.68
N GLY A 82 -11.30 -3.88 4.76
CA GLY A 82 -10.30 -4.61 5.56
C GLY A 82 -8.88 -4.58 4.99
N GLY A 83 -8.56 -3.61 4.12
CA GLY A 83 -7.18 -3.38 3.66
C GLY A 83 -6.95 -3.63 2.17
N PHE A 84 -8.01 -3.86 1.38
CA PHE A 84 -7.89 -3.87 -0.07
C PHE A 84 -7.43 -2.50 -0.59
N ARG A 85 -6.74 -2.55 -1.72
CA ARG A 85 -6.19 -1.40 -2.41
C ARG A 85 -6.70 -1.35 -3.84
N LYS A 86 -6.98 -0.15 -4.31
CA LYS A 86 -7.40 0.17 -5.67
C LYS A 86 -6.26 0.90 -6.37
N LEU A 87 -5.53 0.19 -7.23
CA LEU A 87 -4.51 0.78 -8.08
C LEU A 87 -5.16 1.37 -9.34
N ARG A 88 -4.81 2.61 -9.66
CA ARG A 88 -5.16 3.24 -10.93
C ARG A 88 -3.98 3.03 -11.87
N TRP A 89 -4.15 2.16 -12.87
CA TRP A 89 -3.13 1.84 -13.85
C TRP A 89 -3.46 2.53 -15.16
N ALA A 90 -2.67 3.53 -15.54
CA ALA A 90 -2.74 4.17 -16.85
C ALA A 90 -1.38 3.98 -17.51
N ASP A 91 -1.35 3.25 -18.63
CA ASP A 91 -0.14 3.19 -19.45
C ASP A 91 -0.06 4.46 -20.30
N GLU A 92 0.73 5.44 -19.85
CA GLU A 92 0.96 6.71 -20.54
C GLU A 92 1.58 6.54 -21.93
N ARG A 93 2.24 5.40 -22.21
CA ARG A 93 2.82 5.12 -23.53
C ARG A 93 1.74 4.83 -24.58
N ARG A 94 0.54 4.45 -24.14
CA ARG A 94 -0.59 4.17 -25.02
C ARG A 94 -1.43 5.43 -25.17
N GLY A 95 -1.19 6.15 -26.27
CA GLY A 95 -1.96 7.33 -26.65
C GLY A 95 -3.47 7.08 -26.57
N LYS A 96 -4.19 8.18 -26.33
CA LYS A 96 -5.65 8.34 -26.13
C LYS A 96 -6.49 7.56 -27.16
N GLY A 97 -6.63 6.25 -27.00
CA GLY A 97 -7.23 5.39 -28.02
C GLY A 97 -7.65 4.04 -27.45
N LYS A 98 -8.91 3.98 -26.99
CA LYS A 98 -9.71 2.78 -26.67
C LYS A 98 -9.40 1.95 -25.41
N ARG A 99 -8.25 2.09 -24.74
CA ARG A 99 -8.00 1.41 -23.44
C ARG A 99 -7.59 2.43 -22.39
N GLY A 100 -8.61 3.07 -21.80
CA GLY A 100 -8.47 4.09 -20.76
C GLY A 100 -7.98 3.51 -19.43
N GLY A 101 -7.73 4.39 -18.44
CA GLY A 101 -7.15 4.00 -17.15
C GLY A 101 -7.88 2.84 -16.46
N LEU A 102 -7.14 1.74 -16.31
CA LEU A 102 -7.55 0.50 -15.66
C LEU A 102 -7.55 0.68 -14.15
N ARG A 103 -8.41 -0.08 -13.48
CA ARG A 103 -8.41 -0.22 -12.03
C ARG A 103 -8.14 -1.66 -11.67
N VAL A 104 -7.19 -1.84 -10.78
CA VAL A 104 -6.82 -3.15 -10.25
C VAL A 104 -7.11 -3.15 -8.76
N ILE A 105 -7.97 -4.06 -8.31
CA ILE A 105 -8.22 -4.31 -6.89
C ILE A 105 -7.30 -5.43 -6.45
N TYR A 106 -6.47 -5.14 -5.46
CA TYR A 106 -5.52 -6.10 -4.91
C TYR A 106 -5.44 -6.00 -3.39
N TYR A 107 -4.95 -7.07 -2.77
CA TYR A 107 -4.57 -7.09 -1.36
C TYR A 107 -3.06 -7.31 -1.25
N TRP A 108 -2.39 -6.54 -0.39
CA TRP A 108 -0.95 -6.66 -0.16
C TRP A 108 -0.68 -7.22 1.24
N LEU A 109 -0.20 -8.47 1.28
CA LEU A 109 0.21 -9.12 2.52
C LEU A 109 1.71 -8.92 2.72
N MET A 110 2.07 -7.91 3.50
CA MET A 110 3.47 -7.49 3.72
C MET A 110 4.32 -8.60 4.33
N ASN A 111 3.79 -9.40 5.27
CA ASN A 111 4.55 -10.43 5.98
C ASN A 111 5.06 -11.54 5.07
N ASP A 112 4.27 -11.89 4.05
CA ASP A 112 4.58 -12.99 3.12
C ASP A 112 5.07 -12.50 1.75
N GLY A 113 5.08 -11.18 1.52
CA GLY A 113 5.40 -10.60 0.22
C GLY A 113 4.39 -10.98 -0.88
N GLN A 114 3.11 -11.15 -0.54
CA GLN A 114 2.11 -11.68 -1.47
C GLN A 114 1.16 -10.59 -1.96
N PHE A 115 0.99 -10.52 -3.28
CA PHE A 115 -0.06 -9.73 -3.93
C PHE A 115 -1.21 -10.66 -4.28
N TRP A 116 -2.42 -10.35 -3.81
CA TRP A 116 -3.61 -11.09 -4.21
C TRP A 116 -4.42 -10.22 -5.15
N MET A 117 -4.60 -10.67 -6.38
CA MET A 117 -5.25 -9.98 -7.47
C MET A 117 -6.71 -10.42 -7.54
N PHE A 118 -7.63 -9.49 -7.30
CA PHE A 118 -9.07 -9.80 -7.21
C PHE A 118 -9.83 -9.40 -8.46
N ALA A 119 -9.64 -8.17 -8.91
CA ALA A 119 -10.37 -7.67 -10.08
C ALA A 119 -9.53 -6.69 -10.87
N ILE A 120 -9.73 -6.71 -12.18
CA ILE A 120 -9.28 -5.71 -13.13
C ILE A 120 -10.49 -5.26 -13.94
N TYR A 121 -10.66 -3.96 -14.10
CA TYR A 121 -11.79 -3.39 -14.82
C TYR A 121 -11.46 -2.00 -15.37
N ASP A 122 -12.14 -1.60 -16.43
CA ASP A 122 -12.03 -0.28 -17.01
C ASP A 122 -12.75 0.77 -16.17
N LYS A 123 -12.42 2.04 -16.38
CA LYS A 123 -13.08 3.18 -15.70
C LYS A 123 -14.60 3.15 -15.78
N ASP A 124 -15.14 2.64 -16.87
CA ASP A 124 -16.55 2.76 -17.22
C ASP A 124 -17.37 1.51 -16.87
N GLU A 125 -16.74 0.45 -16.35
CA GLU A 125 -17.40 -0.85 -16.14
C GLU A 125 -17.93 -1.07 -14.72
N LEU A 126 -17.27 -0.51 -13.70
CA LEU A 126 -17.63 -0.77 -12.31
C LEU A 126 -17.99 0.52 -11.58
N GLU A 127 -19.29 0.71 -11.34
CA GLU A 127 -19.76 1.58 -10.27
C GLU A 127 -19.27 1.02 -8.93
N ASN A 128 -19.03 1.90 -7.97
CA ASN A 128 -18.41 1.55 -6.68
C ASN A 128 -19.05 0.30 -6.04
N LEU A 129 -18.23 -0.53 -5.39
CA LEU A 129 -18.71 -1.69 -4.65
C LEU A 129 -19.82 -1.27 -3.67
N THR A 130 -20.87 -2.07 -3.58
CA THR A 130 -21.90 -1.83 -2.57
C THR A 130 -21.35 -2.12 -1.18
N ALA A 131 -21.90 -1.48 -0.14
CA ALA A 131 -21.47 -1.69 1.24
C ALA A 131 -21.51 -3.17 1.66
N ASP A 132 -22.48 -3.94 1.14
CA ASP A 132 -22.58 -5.38 1.40
C ASP A 132 -21.45 -6.17 0.74
N GLN A 133 -21.05 -5.80 -0.48
CA GLN A 133 -19.91 -6.41 -1.16
C GLN A 133 -18.59 -6.09 -0.44
N GLU A 134 -18.39 -4.86 0.00
CA GLU A 134 -17.21 -4.46 0.79
C GLU A 134 -17.12 -5.27 2.09
N LYS A 135 -18.26 -5.44 2.79
CA LYS A 135 -18.33 -6.25 4.01
C LYS A 135 -18.06 -7.73 3.76
N ALA A 136 -18.57 -8.28 2.65
CA ALA A 136 -18.31 -9.65 2.26
C ALA A 136 -16.82 -9.89 1.97
N LEU A 137 -16.17 -8.98 1.22
CA LEU A 137 -14.74 -9.03 0.94
C LEU A 137 -13.91 -8.96 2.23
N LYS A 138 -14.26 -8.04 3.13
CA LYS A 138 -13.61 -7.93 4.43
C LYS A 138 -13.69 -9.23 5.22
N LYS A 139 -14.89 -9.82 5.31
CA LYS A 139 -15.11 -11.08 6.05
C LYS A 139 -14.34 -12.24 5.44
N ALA A 140 -14.27 -12.32 4.11
CA ALA A 140 -13.52 -13.35 3.41
C ALA A 140 -12.02 -13.25 3.75
N ILE A 141 -11.42 -12.07 3.65
CA ILE A 141 -10.01 -11.87 3.99
C ILE A 141 -9.74 -12.13 5.47
N GLU A 142 -10.58 -11.63 6.38
CA GLU A 142 -10.39 -11.89 7.82
C GLU A 142 -10.42 -13.39 8.15
N THR A 143 -11.24 -14.15 7.44
CA THR A 143 -11.30 -15.62 7.61
C THR A 143 -10.00 -16.26 7.13
N GLU A 144 -9.49 -15.85 5.96
CA GLU A 144 -8.24 -16.37 5.43
C GLU A 144 -7.01 -15.99 6.27
N LEU A 145 -6.95 -14.76 6.79
CA LEU A 145 -5.87 -14.32 7.66
C LEU A 145 -5.85 -15.10 8.98
N LYS A 146 -7.02 -15.42 9.54
CA LYS A 146 -7.14 -16.28 10.73
C LYS A 146 -6.63 -17.69 10.49
N VAL A 147 -6.97 -18.28 9.34
CA VAL A 147 -6.48 -19.62 8.95
C VAL A 147 -4.95 -19.62 8.87
N ARG A 148 -4.36 -18.55 8.35
CA ARG A 148 -2.90 -18.39 8.22
C ARG A 148 -2.20 -17.99 9.52
N GLY A 149 -2.94 -17.77 10.61
CA GLY A 149 -2.36 -17.40 11.90
C GLY A 149 -1.70 -16.03 11.93
N THR A 150 -2.05 -15.13 11.00
CA THR A 150 -1.59 -13.73 11.06
C THR A 150 -2.66 -12.90 11.80
N PRO A 151 -2.38 -12.47 13.05
CA PRO A 151 -3.32 -11.68 13.84
C PRO A 151 -3.48 -10.24 13.34
#